data_AF-A0A1V4E4A4-F1
#
_entry.id   AF-A0A1V4E4A4-F1
#
_cell.length_a   1.000
_cell.length_b   1.000
_cell.length_c   1.000
_cell.angle_alpha   90.00
_cell.angle_beta   90.00
_cell.angle_gamma   90.00
#
_symmetry.space_group_name_H-M   'P 1'
#
loop_
_entity.id
_entity.type
_entity.pdbx_description
1 polymer ?
#
loop_
_entity_poly.entity_id
_entity_poly.type
_entity_poly.pdbx_seq_one_letter_code
_entity_poly.pdbx_strand_id
1 'polypeptide(L)'
;MPDLPGGPGVTASLVLRVDQRVLSAGTTMRFVLLLILILSSGLGMMSDVEGSGRAGTCPYAAGLDTVDGEFFPNMAVLLDQRDALAACFARYGSGVPWWWRLLWVLLFVAASAVLFWGLPAWKGRSSRVVPVETVDGGGDLRSELEGLVATAGLARAPRFVVASGEAGANAVTFGRPGRYTVCLNDGLVVSRSTDPQGFRTVVLHELAHIRNGDVVITYATVALWRVFIVVVMPLYLVKTVMGVLGTHPNTGWGSFR
;
A
#
# COMPACT_ATOMS: atom_id res chain seq x y z
N MET A 1 -55.83 15.68 22.30
CA MET A 1 -54.40 15.67 22.62
C MET A 1 -53.94 14.22 22.53
N PRO A 2 -53.32 13.76 21.43
CA PRO A 2 -52.77 12.41 21.35
C PRO A 2 -51.24 12.43 21.49
N ASP A 3 -50.74 11.53 22.34
CA ASP A 3 -49.33 11.25 22.58
C ASP A 3 -48.62 10.73 21.32
N LEU A 4 -47.46 11.32 21.01
CA LEU A 4 -46.49 10.80 20.04
C LEU A 4 -45.37 10.08 20.81
N PRO A 5 -45.07 8.80 20.53
CA PRO A 5 -43.92 8.13 21.14
C PRO A 5 -42.62 8.58 20.45
N GLY A 6 -41.77 9.28 21.21
CA GLY A 6 -40.40 9.58 20.85
C GLY A 6 -39.53 8.32 20.85
N GLY A 7 -38.82 8.08 19.75
CA GLY A 7 -37.80 7.05 19.62
C GLY A 7 -36.45 7.63 19.21
N PRO A 8 -35.55 7.97 20.16
CA PRO A 8 -34.21 8.51 19.84
C PRO A 8 -33.19 7.45 19.35
N GLY A 9 -33.55 6.17 19.30
CA GLY A 9 -32.61 5.08 18.95
C GLY A 9 -32.37 4.86 17.44
N VAL A 10 -33.30 5.27 16.58
CA VAL A 10 -33.22 4.98 15.13
C VAL A 10 -32.31 5.97 14.41
N THR A 11 -32.29 7.24 14.82
CA THR A 11 -31.45 8.29 14.22
C THR A 11 -29.99 8.13 14.59
N ALA A 12 -29.66 7.83 15.85
CA ALA A 12 -28.27 7.65 16.29
C ALA A 12 -27.59 6.45 15.59
N SER A 13 -28.30 5.34 15.45
CA SER A 13 -27.78 4.13 14.78
C SER A 13 -27.60 4.31 13.27
N LEU A 14 -28.42 5.16 12.63
CA LEU A 14 -28.27 5.49 11.20
C LEU A 14 -27.09 6.45 10.97
N VAL A 15 -26.95 7.47 11.82
CA VAL A 15 -25.85 8.45 11.75
C VAL A 15 -24.49 7.77 11.98
N LEU A 16 -24.38 6.90 12.99
CA LEU A 16 -23.14 6.14 13.24
C LEU A 16 -22.76 5.24 12.04
N ARG A 17 -23.76 4.62 11.39
CA ARG A 17 -23.55 3.75 10.22
C ARG A 17 -23.12 4.52 8.97
N VAL A 18 -23.64 5.74 8.80
CA VAL A 18 -23.28 6.63 7.69
C VAL A 18 -21.86 7.16 7.89
N ASP A 19 -21.52 7.65 9.07
CA ASP A 19 -20.17 8.13 9.39
C ASP A 19 -19.12 7.02 9.22
N GLN A 20 -19.41 5.80 9.67
CA GLN A 20 -18.47 4.68 9.53
C GLN A 20 -18.22 4.27 8.06
N ARG A 21 -19.24 4.34 7.20
CA ARG A 21 -19.07 4.09 5.75
C ARG A 21 -18.31 5.21 5.07
N VAL A 22 -18.54 6.46 5.45
CA VAL A 22 -17.84 7.62 4.87
C VAL A 22 -16.37 7.64 5.30
N LEU A 23 -16.07 7.27 6.54
CA LEU A 23 -14.70 7.14 7.04
C LEU A 23 -13.93 5.97 6.39
N SER A 24 -14.57 4.81 6.21
CA SER A 24 -14.01 3.65 5.48
C SER A 24 -13.84 3.94 3.97
N ALA A 25 -14.77 4.67 3.36
CA ALA A 25 -14.66 5.12 1.97
C ALA A 25 -13.50 6.11 1.79
N GLY A 26 -13.30 7.03 2.76
CA GLY A 26 -12.22 8.02 2.73
C GLY A 26 -10.83 7.42 2.83
N THR A 27 -10.62 6.39 3.65
CA THR A 27 -9.33 5.68 3.74
C THR A 27 -9.07 4.85 2.50
N THR A 28 -10.08 4.14 1.98
CA THR A 28 -9.96 3.35 0.75
C THR A 28 -9.58 4.21 -0.45
N MET A 29 -10.20 5.39 -0.60
CA MET A 29 -9.87 6.32 -1.68
C MET A 29 -8.43 6.84 -1.57
N ARG A 30 -7.98 7.18 -0.36
CA ARG A 30 -6.59 7.59 -0.12
C ARG A 30 -5.60 6.48 -0.47
N PHE A 31 -5.91 5.23 -0.11
CA PHE A 31 -5.07 4.09 -0.46
C PHE A 31 -5.02 3.83 -1.97
N VAL A 32 -6.17 3.92 -2.66
CA VAL A 32 -6.23 3.78 -4.12
C VAL A 32 -5.46 4.91 -4.81
N LEU A 33 -5.58 6.15 -4.32
CA LEU A 33 -4.83 7.30 -4.85
C LEU A 33 -3.32 7.11 -4.65
N LEU A 34 -2.89 6.64 -3.48
CA LEU A 34 -1.47 6.30 -3.24
C LEU A 34 -0.99 5.19 -4.18
N LEU A 35 -1.82 4.18 -4.43
CA LEU A 35 -1.50 3.10 -5.37
C LEU A 35 -1.35 3.61 -6.80
N ILE A 36 -2.28 4.46 -7.27
CA ILE A 36 -2.21 5.09 -8.59
C ILE A 36 -0.97 5.99 -8.67
N LEU A 37 -0.69 6.80 -7.65
CA LEU A 37 0.46 7.70 -7.59
C LEU A 37 1.78 6.94 -7.64
N ILE A 38 1.89 5.82 -6.90
CA ILE A 38 3.09 4.98 -6.90
C ILE A 38 3.30 4.35 -8.28
N LEU A 39 2.23 3.85 -8.91
CA LEU A 39 2.31 3.25 -10.25
C LEU A 39 2.65 4.29 -11.32
N SER A 40 2.02 5.46 -11.30
CA SER A 40 2.27 6.54 -12.25
C SER A 40 3.69 7.09 -12.10
N SER A 41 4.14 7.29 -10.86
CA SER A 41 5.51 7.77 -10.59
C SER A 41 6.54 6.73 -11.01
N GLY A 42 6.31 5.45 -10.72
CA GLY A 42 7.21 4.37 -11.16
C GLY A 42 7.32 4.26 -12.67
N LEU A 43 6.21 4.42 -13.40
CA LEU A 43 6.20 4.46 -14.87
C LEU A 43 6.99 5.65 -15.42
N GLY A 44 6.79 6.86 -14.87
CA GLY A 44 7.51 8.07 -15.28
C GLY A 44 9.02 7.97 -15.01
N MET A 45 9.40 7.47 -13.84
CA MET A 45 10.81 7.22 -13.50
C MET A 45 11.48 6.22 -14.45
N MET A 46 10.75 5.20 -14.90
CA MET A 46 11.30 4.22 -15.86
C MET A 46 11.44 4.79 -17.27
N SER A 47 10.50 5.62 -17.75
CA SER A 47 10.68 6.30 -19.04
C SER A 47 11.94 7.15 -19.06
N ASP A 48 12.28 7.77 -17.93
CA ASP A 48 13.54 8.51 -17.83
C ASP A 48 14.75 7.56 -17.91
N VAL A 49 14.70 6.39 -17.27
CA VAL A 49 15.79 5.39 -17.29
C VAL A 49 16.01 4.85 -18.71
N GLU A 50 14.95 4.61 -19.46
CA GLU A 50 15.04 4.16 -20.86
C GLU A 50 15.61 5.24 -21.80
N GLY A 51 15.33 6.51 -21.49
CA GLY A 51 15.78 7.68 -22.25
C GLY A 51 17.28 7.99 -22.16
N SER A 52 18.04 7.37 -21.24
CA SER A 52 19.47 7.65 -21.06
C SER A 52 20.40 6.97 -22.09
N GLY A 53 19.85 6.32 -23.12
CA GLY A 53 20.62 5.82 -24.26
C GLY A 53 21.03 6.92 -25.24
N ARG A 54 21.44 6.56 -26.47
CA ARG A 54 21.71 7.54 -27.57
C ARG A 54 20.48 8.41 -27.92
N ALA A 55 19.29 8.00 -27.49
CA ALA A 55 18.07 8.79 -27.56
C ALA A 55 18.11 10.06 -26.69
N GLY A 56 18.85 10.02 -25.58
CA GLY A 56 18.99 11.15 -24.64
C GLY A 56 19.75 12.34 -25.24
N THR A 57 20.46 12.15 -26.35
CA THR A 57 21.12 13.26 -27.08
C THR A 57 20.20 13.95 -28.08
N CYS A 58 19.02 13.38 -28.39
CA CYS A 58 18.07 13.97 -29.34
C CYS A 58 17.54 15.35 -28.92
N PRO A 59 17.18 15.60 -27.64
CA PRO A 59 16.80 16.94 -27.20
C PRO A 59 17.92 17.96 -27.41
N TYR A 60 19.17 17.63 -27.05
CA TYR A 60 20.33 18.50 -27.25
C TYR A 60 20.59 18.78 -28.74
N ALA A 61 20.44 17.78 -29.61
CA ALA A 61 20.59 17.95 -31.06
C ALA A 61 19.48 18.81 -31.69
N ALA A 62 18.30 18.84 -31.06
CA ALA A 62 17.19 19.72 -31.43
C ALA A 62 17.32 21.14 -30.83
N GLY A 63 18.40 21.41 -30.07
CA GLY A 63 18.66 22.72 -29.46
C GLY A 63 17.97 22.94 -28.11
N LEU A 64 17.47 21.88 -27.46
CA LEU A 64 16.99 21.99 -26.08
C LEU A 64 18.17 22.02 -25.12
N ASP A 65 18.19 23.02 -24.24
CA ASP A 65 19.09 23.08 -23.10
C ASP A 65 18.37 22.52 -21.87
N THR A 66 18.60 21.24 -21.56
CA THR A 66 17.94 20.57 -20.44
C THR A 66 18.71 20.71 -19.12
N VAL A 67 19.85 21.42 -19.10
CA VAL A 67 20.69 21.58 -17.90
C VAL A 67 20.49 22.96 -17.29
N ASP A 68 20.56 24.01 -18.11
CA ASP A 68 20.48 25.40 -17.67
C ASP A 68 19.32 26.18 -18.33
N GLY A 69 18.57 25.55 -19.24
CA GLY A 69 17.55 26.22 -20.05
C GLY A 69 16.27 26.54 -19.29
N GLU A 70 15.74 27.74 -19.55
CA GLU A 70 14.43 28.15 -19.03
C GLU A 70 13.28 27.32 -19.62
N PHE A 71 12.21 27.12 -18.84
CA PHE A 71 11.07 26.28 -19.22
C PHE A 71 10.36 26.74 -20.50
N PHE A 72 10.11 28.05 -20.64
CA PHE A 72 9.34 28.60 -21.77
C PHE A 72 10.08 28.52 -23.12
N PRO A 73 11.37 28.89 -23.24
CA PRO A 73 12.14 28.71 -24.48
C PRO A 73 12.24 27.24 -24.91
N ASN A 74 12.51 26.33 -23.97
CA ASN A 74 12.57 24.89 -24.25
C ASN A 74 11.23 24.35 -24.76
N MET A 75 10.10 24.82 -24.20
CA MET A 75 8.77 24.45 -24.67
C MET A 75 8.53 24.89 -26.12
N ALA A 76 8.98 26.10 -26.49
CA ALA A 76 8.85 26.61 -27.86
C ALA A 76 9.67 25.78 -28.86
N VAL A 77 10.92 25.46 -28.52
CA VAL A 77 11.79 24.59 -29.33
C VAL A 77 11.19 23.19 -29.47
N LEU A 78 10.59 22.63 -28.42
CA LEU A 78 9.95 21.31 -28.45
C LEU A 78 8.76 21.26 -29.43
N LEU A 79 7.98 22.34 -29.49
CA LEU A 79 6.84 22.44 -30.40
C LEU A 79 7.29 22.68 -31.85
N ASP A 80 8.31 23.51 -32.06
CA ASP A 80 8.86 23.84 -33.37
C ASP A 80 9.61 22.66 -33.99
N GLN A 81 10.46 21.97 -33.21
CA GLN A 81 11.31 20.88 -33.67
C GLN A 81 10.70 19.48 -33.47
N ARG A 82 9.37 19.40 -33.33
CA ARG A 82 8.66 18.15 -33.00
C ARG A 82 8.97 17.01 -33.97
N ASP A 83 8.99 17.30 -35.27
CA ASP A 83 9.21 16.29 -36.31
C ASP A 83 10.67 15.82 -36.36
N ALA A 84 11.62 16.75 -36.20
CA ALA A 84 13.04 16.44 -36.11
C ALA A 84 13.35 15.59 -34.87
N LEU A 85 12.73 15.94 -33.74
CA LEU A 85 12.85 15.19 -32.50
C LEU A 85 12.23 13.78 -32.62
N ALA A 86 11.04 13.67 -33.24
CA ALA A 86 10.39 12.40 -33.50
C ALA A 86 11.22 11.50 -34.43
N ALA A 87 11.80 12.05 -35.50
CA ALA A 87 12.68 11.32 -36.40
C ALA A 87 13.98 10.85 -35.70
N CYS A 88 14.54 11.68 -34.82
CA CYS A 88 15.69 11.30 -34.00
C CYS A 88 15.36 10.15 -33.05
N PHE A 89 14.23 10.24 -32.33
CA PHE A 89 13.75 9.16 -31.46
C PHE A 89 13.42 7.89 -32.24
N ALA A 90 12.87 7.98 -33.45
CA ALA A 90 12.62 6.82 -34.30
C ALA A 90 13.92 6.10 -34.72
N ARG A 91 15.03 6.85 -34.83
CA ARG A 91 16.33 6.33 -35.29
C ARG A 91 17.24 5.88 -34.16
N TYR A 92 17.25 6.60 -33.04
CA TYR A 92 18.18 6.41 -31.93
C TYR A 92 17.50 6.08 -30.61
N GLY A 93 16.16 6.12 -30.56
CA GLY A 93 15.38 5.50 -29.51
C GLY A 93 15.90 4.10 -29.28
N SER A 94 16.44 3.84 -28.09
CA SER A 94 16.64 2.48 -27.63
C SER A 94 15.30 1.80 -27.84
N GLY A 95 15.24 0.85 -28.78
CA GLY A 95 14.04 0.08 -29.07
C GLY A 95 13.80 -0.89 -27.94
N VAL A 96 13.63 -0.38 -26.71
CA VAL A 96 13.25 -1.16 -25.56
C VAL A 96 11.87 -1.69 -25.92
N PRO A 97 11.72 -2.99 -26.11
CA PRO A 97 10.47 -3.52 -26.62
C PRO A 97 9.34 -3.16 -25.66
N TRP A 98 8.15 -2.89 -26.17
CA TRP A 98 6.98 -2.56 -25.34
C TRP A 98 6.71 -3.62 -24.24
N TRP A 99 7.08 -4.88 -24.49
CA TRP A 99 6.96 -5.97 -23.53
C TRP A 99 7.91 -5.85 -22.34
N TRP A 100 8.99 -5.07 -22.43
CA TRP A 100 9.89 -4.79 -21.31
C TRP A 100 9.20 -3.96 -20.23
N ARG A 101 8.44 -2.94 -20.63
CA ARG A 101 7.60 -2.16 -19.71
C ARG A 101 6.56 -3.04 -19.01
N LEU A 102 5.95 -3.97 -19.75
CA LEU A 102 5.03 -4.94 -19.16
C LEU A 102 5.72 -5.93 -18.22
N LEU A 103 6.92 -6.40 -18.57
CA LEU A 103 7.70 -7.29 -17.72
C LEU A 103 8.03 -6.63 -16.38
N TRP A 104 8.37 -5.34 -16.38
CA TRP A 104 8.63 -4.60 -15.14
C TRP A 104 7.40 -4.39 -14.30
N VAL A 105 6.27 -3.98 -14.89
CA VAL A 105 4.99 -3.88 -14.17
C VAL A 105 4.62 -5.25 -13.59
N LEU A 106 4.78 -6.32 -14.37
CA LEU A 106 4.52 -7.67 -13.92
C LEU A 106 5.44 -8.07 -12.76
N LEU A 107 6.73 -7.76 -12.83
CA LEU A 107 7.70 -8.03 -11.77
C LEU A 107 7.38 -7.26 -10.49
N PHE A 108 7.01 -5.98 -10.61
CA PHE A 108 6.62 -5.13 -9.49
C PHE A 108 5.34 -5.65 -8.82
N VAL A 109 4.33 -6.02 -9.61
CA VAL A 109 3.10 -6.63 -9.11
C VAL A 109 3.38 -7.99 -8.49
N ALA A 110 4.24 -8.82 -9.10
CA ALA A 110 4.61 -10.12 -8.60
C ALA A 110 5.39 -10.03 -7.27
N ALA A 111 6.37 -9.14 -7.16
CA ALA A 111 7.09 -8.88 -5.92
C ALA A 111 6.16 -8.39 -4.80
N SER A 112 5.25 -7.46 -5.14
CA SER A 112 4.23 -6.97 -4.21
C SER A 112 3.30 -8.08 -3.76
N ALA A 113 2.88 -8.95 -4.69
CA ALA A 113 2.10 -10.13 -4.37
C ALA A 113 2.88 -11.08 -3.44
N VAL A 114 4.14 -11.42 -3.74
CA VAL A 114 4.97 -12.28 -2.89
C VAL A 114 5.05 -11.75 -1.46
N LEU A 115 5.27 -10.44 -1.28
CA LEU A 115 5.25 -9.81 0.05
C LEU A 115 3.86 -9.86 0.69
N PHE A 116 2.80 -9.57 -0.07
CA PHE A 116 1.41 -9.66 0.42
C PHE A 116 1.07 -11.07 0.91
N TRP A 117 1.52 -12.11 0.22
CA TRP A 117 1.30 -13.50 0.63
C TRP A 117 2.24 -13.96 1.76
N GLY A 118 3.46 -13.44 1.80
CA GLY A 118 4.52 -13.82 2.73
C GLY A 118 4.43 -13.14 4.11
N LEU A 119 4.11 -11.85 4.16
CA LEU A 119 4.02 -11.06 5.40
C LEU A 119 3.05 -11.63 6.45
N PRO A 120 1.78 -11.94 6.12
CA PRO A 120 0.86 -12.51 7.10
C PRO A 120 1.27 -13.92 7.54
N ALA A 121 1.88 -14.71 6.64
CA ALA A 121 2.35 -16.06 6.96
C ALA A 121 3.61 -16.05 7.85
N TRP A 122 4.47 -15.04 7.72
CA TRP A 122 5.64 -14.85 8.56
C TRP A 122 5.25 -14.27 9.92
N LYS A 123 4.37 -13.25 9.96
CA LYS A 123 3.84 -12.68 11.20
C LYS A 123 3.14 -13.73 12.05
N GLY A 124 2.32 -14.60 11.44
CA GLY A 124 1.68 -15.71 12.14
C GLY A 124 2.62 -16.83 12.62
N ARG A 125 3.86 -16.89 12.12
CA ARG A 125 4.89 -17.84 12.58
C ARG A 125 5.83 -17.25 13.64
N SER A 126 5.98 -15.92 13.66
CA SER A 126 6.93 -15.22 14.53
C SER A 126 6.34 -14.81 15.88
N SER A 127 5.01 -14.81 16.04
CA SER A 127 4.38 -14.55 17.33
C SER A 127 4.36 -15.82 18.18
N ARG A 128 4.63 -15.69 19.48
CA ARG A 128 4.38 -16.74 20.49
C ARG A 128 2.86 -16.86 20.69
N VAL A 129 2.16 -17.29 19.64
CA VAL A 129 0.72 -17.43 19.63
C VAL A 129 0.34 -18.79 20.16
N VAL A 130 -0.54 -18.77 21.14
CA VAL A 130 -1.11 -19.96 21.75
C VAL A 130 -2.57 -20.07 21.29
N PRO A 131 -3.06 -21.25 20.87
CA PRO A 131 -4.46 -21.42 20.50
C PRO A 131 -5.38 -21.01 21.66
N VAL A 132 -6.52 -20.38 21.36
CA VAL A 132 -7.49 -19.98 22.41
C VAL A 132 -7.93 -21.17 23.24
N GLU A 133 -7.98 -22.37 22.64
CA GLU A 133 -8.39 -23.62 23.28
C GLU A 133 -7.51 -24.01 24.49
N THR A 134 -6.27 -23.55 24.57
CA THR A 134 -5.39 -23.88 25.72
C THR A 134 -5.50 -22.86 26.85
N VAL A 135 -6.00 -21.65 26.56
CA VAL A 135 -6.19 -20.57 27.54
C VAL A 135 -7.61 -20.64 28.10
N ASP A 136 -8.57 -21.06 27.27
CA ASP A 136 -9.97 -21.23 27.63
C ASP A 136 -10.23 -22.59 28.29
N GLY A 137 -9.86 -22.71 29.56
CA GLY A 137 -10.06 -23.94 30.34
C GLY A 137 -11.53 -24.35 30.53
N GLY A 138 -12.50 -23.50 30.18
CA GLY A 138 -13.94 -23.72 30.39
C GLY A 138 -14.82 -23.62 29.13
N GLY A 139 -14.28 -23.21 27.97
CA GLY A 139 -15.04 -23.03 26.73
C GLY A 139 -15.88 -21.74 26.64
N ASP A 140 -15.87 -20.92 27.71
CA ASP A 140 -16.69 -19.71 27.82
C ASP A 140 -16.21 -18.63 26.83
N LEU A 141 -14.89 -18.43 26.72
CA LEU A 141 -14.31 -17.47 25.79
C LEU A 141 -14.58 -17.85 24.33
N ARG A 142 -14.48 -19.13 24.00
CA ARG A 142 -14.80 -19.63 22.67
C ARG A 142 -16.27 -19.37 22.31
N SER A 143 -17.19 -19.67 23.23
CA SER A 143 -18.62 -19.47 23.00
C SER A 143 -18.98 -18.00 22.79
N GLU A 144 -18.35 -17.10 23.56
CA GLU A 144 -18.53 -15.66 23.41
C GLU A 144 -18.02 -15.17 22.05
N LEU A 145 -16.83 -15.63 21.63
CA LEU A 145 -16.28 -15.29 20.31
C LEU A 145 -17.15 -15.79 19.15
N GLU A 146 -17.69 -17.00 19.25
CA GLU A 146 -18.64 -17.54 18.25
C GLU A 146 -19.91 -16.69 18.15
N GLY A 147 -20.44 -16.22 19.29
CA GLY A 147 -21.56 -15.27 19.33
C GLY A 147 -21.23 -13.92 18.68
N LEU A 148 -20.02 -13.40 18.88
CA LEU A 148 -19.56 -12.15 18.25
C LEU A 148 -19.34 -12.31 16.75
N VAL A 149 -18.84 -13.46 16.28
CA VAL A 149 -18.73 -13.79 14.84
C VAL A 149 -20.10 -13.84 14.19
N ALA A 150 -21.07 -14.47 14.85
CA ALA A 150 -22.47 -14.49 14.38
C ALA A 150 -23.05 -13.08 14.30
N THR A 151 -22.81 -12.25 15.32
CA THR A 151 -23.25 -10.84 15.37
C THR A 151 -22.61 -10.01 14.25
N ALA A 152 -21.34 -10.23 13.95
CA ALA A 152 -20.63 -9.56 12.87
C ALA A 152 -21.12 -10.00 11.47
N GLY A 153 -21.76 -11.16 11.35
CA GLY A 153 -22.32 -11.68 10.10
C GLY A 153 -21.26 -12.15 9.10
N LEU A 154 -20.16 -12.74 9.60
CA LEU A 154 -19.09 -13.25 8.74
C LEU A 154 -19.47 -14.58 8.10
N ALA A 155 -19.24 -14.71 6.78
CA ALA A 155 -19.52 -15.93 6.04
C ALA A 155 -18.62 -17.12 6.44
N ARG A 156 -17.45 -16.84 7.03
CA ARG A 156 -16.51 -17.86 7.53
C ARG A 156 -15.87 -17.37 8.81
N ALA A 157 -15.90 -18.22 9.84
CA ALA A 157 -15.30 -17.89 11.13
C ALA A 157 -13.76 -17.76 11.01
N PRO A 158 -13.17 -16.67 11.53
CA PRO A 158 -11.72 -16.56 11.62
C PRO A 158 -11.17 -17.50 12.70
N ARG A 159 -9.87 -17.81 12.60
CA ARG A 159 -9.17 -18.52 13.67
C ARG A 159 -8.79 -17.53 14.77
N PHE A 160 -9.09 -17.84 16.03
CA PHE A 160 -8.66 -17.02 17.16
C PHE A 160 -7.40 -17.59 17.80
N VAL A 161 -6.45 -16.72 18.13
CA VAL A 161 -5.21 -17.07 18.83
C VAL A 161 -4.91 -16.00 19.89
N VAL A 162 -4.16 -16.35 20.94
CA VAL A 162 -3.73 -15.42 21.98
C VAL A 162 -2.23 -15.17 21.88
N ALA A 163 -1.80 -13.90 21.84
CA ALA A 163 -0.39 -13.53 21.93
C ALA A 163 0.06 -13.51 23.40
N SER A 164 0.94 -14.44 23.77
CA SER A 164 1.50 -14.48 25.13
C SER A 164 2.58 -13.42 25.31
N GLY A 165 2.45 -12.60 26.36
CA GLY A 165 3.45 -11.60 26.76
C GLY A 165 3.23 -10.18 26.23
N GLU A 166 2.13 -9.93 25.49
CA GLU A 166 1.73 -8.57 25.12
C GLU A 166 0.69 -8.03 26.12
N ALA A 167 1.09 -7.06 26.95
CA ALA A 167 0.25 -6.50 28.01
C ALA A 167 -0.85 -5.53 27.51
N GLY A 168 -0.85 -5.16 26.23
CA GLY A 168 -1.83 -4.23 25.67
C GLY A 168 -3.22 -4.85 25.52
N ALA A 169 -4.28 -4.07 25.76
CA ALA A 169 -5.67 -4.47 25.56
C ALA A 169 -6.10 -4.30 24.08
N ASN A 170 -5.34 -4.89 23.17
CA ASN A 170 -5.55 -4.78 21.72
C ASN A 170 -5.75 -6.16 21.08
N ALA A 171 -6.28 -6.14 19.86
CA ALA A 171 -6.34 -7.29 18.99
C ALA A 171 -5.77 -6.93 17.63
N VAL A 172 -5.23 -7.92 16.92
CA VAL A 172 -4.65 -7.75 15.58
C VAL A 172 -5.19 -8.82 14.67
N THR A 173 -5.79 -8.39 13.57
CA THR A 173 -6.23 -9.29 12.51
C THR A 173 -5.19 -9.43 11.40
N PHE A 174 -4.88 -10.66 11.01
CA PHE A 174 -4.01 -10.96 9.87
C PHE A 174 -4.48 -12.20 9.11
N GLY A 175 -4.11 -12.33 7.85
CA GLY A 175 -4.46 -13.49 7.05
C GLY A 175 -4.68 -13.17 5.58
N ARG A 176 -5.41 -14.06 4.92
CA ARG A 176 -5.71 -13.99 3.48
C ARG A 176 -7.23 -13.98 3.28
N PRO A 177 -7.73 -13.52 2.12
CA PRO A 177 -9.14 -13.62 1.79
C PRO A 177 -9.68 -15.05 2.05
N GLY A 178 -10.64 -15.17 2.96
CA GLY A 178 -11.25 -16.44 3.34
C GLY A 178 -10.48 -17.29 4.37
N ARG A 179 -9.30 -16.87 4.83
CA ARG A 179 -8.56 -17.48 5.94
C ARG A 179 -7.92 -16.40 6.81
N TYR A 180 -8.73 -15.83 7.69
CA TYR A 180 -8.31 -14.80 8.64
C TYR A 180 -8.01 -15.40 10.01
N THR A 181 -7.04 -14.80 10.68
CA THR A 181 -6.66 -15.10 12.06
C THR A 181 -6.76 -13.81 12.87
N VAL A 182 -7.51 -13.84 13.96
CA VAL A 182 -7.61 -12.75 14.93
C VAL A 182 -6.74 -13.13 16.12
N CYS A 183 -5.72 -12.31 16.38
CA CYS A 183 -4.83 -12.46 17.52
C CYS A 183 -5.27 -11.52 18.63
N LEU A 184 -5.66 -12.08 19.76
CA LEU A 184 -6.03 -11.34 20.97
C LEU A 184 -4.79 -11.21 21.84
N ASN A 185 -4.51 -10.02 22.35
CA ASN A 185 -3.41 -9.86 23.30
C ASN A 185 -3.83 -10.32 24.70
N ASP A 186 -2.87 -10.79 25.49
CA ASP A 186 -3.14 -11.32 26.83
C ASP A 186 -3.84 -10.28 27.73
N GLY A 187 -3.43 -9.00 27.63
CA GLY A 187 -4.08 -7.90 28.34
C GLY A 187 -5.57 -7.72 28.01
N LEU A 188 -5.98 -8.00 26.77
CA LEU A 188 -7.38 -7.92 26.34
C LEU A 188 -8.21 -9.11 26.86
N VAL A 189 -7.59 -10.29 26.97
CA VAL A 189 -8.24 -11.49 27.52
C VAL A 189 -8.44 -11.33 29.03
N VAL A 190 -7.43 -10.82 29.74
CA VAL A 190 -7.51 -10.53 31.18
C VAL A 190 -8.54 -9.45 31.49
N SER A 191 -8.60 -8.39 30.67
CA SER A 191 -9.56 -7.30 30.87
C SER A 191 -11.01 -7.71 30.65
N ARG A 192 -11.30 -8.89 30.09
CA ARG A 192 -12.67 -9.40 29.89
C ARG A 192 -13.46 -9.48 31.19
N SER A 193 -12.81 -9.80 32.30
CA SER A 193 -13.48 -9.92 33.60
C SER A 193 -13.83 -8.56 34.22
N THR A 194 -13.00 -7.55 33.97
CA THR A 194 -13.16 -6.19 34.51
C THR A 194 -13.95 -5.26 33.59
N ASP A 195 -13.85 -5.46 32.27
CA ASP A 195 -14.55 -4.69 31.24
C ASP A 195 -14.99 -5.60 30.06
N PRO A 196 -16.10 -6.34 30.23
CA PRO A 196 -16.65 -7.18 29.17
C PRO A 196 -17.12 -6.38 27.95
N GLN A 197 -17.57 -5.14 28.13
CA GLN A 197 -18.09 -4.30 27.04
C GLN A 197 -16.95 -3.79 26.15
N GLY A 198 -15.83 -3.37 26.76
CA GLY A 198 -14.61 -3.02 26.03
C GLY A 198 -14.08 -4.19 25.21
N PHE A 199 -14.02 -5.39 25.80
CA PHE A 199 -13.63 -6.61 25.08
C PHE A 199 -14.48 -6.84 23.82
N ARG A 200 -15.81 -6.83 23.98
CA ARG A 200 -16.75 -7.04 22.85
C ARG A 200 -16.60 -5.97 21.79
N THR A 201 -16.40 -4.72 22.20
CA THR A 201 -16.22 -3.58 21.28
C THR A 201 -14.98 -3.76 20.43
N VAL A 202 -13.84 -4.11 21.03
CA VAL A 202 -12.58 -4.35 20.31
C VAL A 202 -12.70 -5.54 19.36
N VAL A 203 -13.27 -6.65 19.81
CA VAL A 203 -13.45 -7.83 18.95
C VAL A 203 -14.39 -7.53 17.78
N LEU A 204 -15.54 -6.88 18.02
CA LEU A 204 -16.48 -6.50 16.94
C LEU A 204 -15.85 -5.51 15.96
N HIS A 205 -14.99 -4.60 16.43
CA HIS A 205 -14.23 -3.69 15.59
C HIS A 205 -13.29 -4.45 14.64
N GLU A 206 -12.53 -5.42 15.16
CA GLU A 206 -11.66 -6.27 14.34
C GLU A 206 -12.45 -7.13 13.33
N LEU A 207 -13.58 -7.71 13.74
CA LEU A 207 -14.44 -8.48 12.85
C LEU A 207 -15.08 -7.61 11.76
N ALA A 208 -15.37 -6.33 12.05
CA ALA A 208 -15.86 -5.38 11.06
C ALA A 208 -14.79 -5.12 9.98
N HIS A 209 -13.51 -5.04 10.33
CA HIS A 209 -12.43 -4.94 9.36
C HIS A 209 -12.31 -6.18 8.45
N ILE A 210 -12.56 -7.38 8.99
CA ILE A 210 -12.63 -8.61 8.17
C ILE A 210 -13.80 -8.51 7.18
N ARG A 211 -14.97 -8.10 7.67
CA ARG A 211 -16.18 -8.00 6.86
C ARG A 211 -16.04 -6.99 5.72
N ASN A 212 -15.42 -5.84 6.00
CA ASN A 212 -15.21 -4.78 5.02
C ASN A 212 -14.02 -5.05 4.08
N GLY A 213 -13.17 -6.03 4.40
CA GLY A 213 -11.98 -6.35 3.60
C GLY A 213 -10.82 -5.37 3.80
N ASP A 214 -10.90 -4.47 4.79
CA ASP A 214 -9.89 -3.45 5.09
C ASP A 214 -8.51 -4.05 5.36
N VAL A 215 -8.49 -5.26 5.94
CA VAL A 215 -7.26 -6.03 6.21
C VAL A 215 -6.49 -6.28 4.91
N VAL A 216 -7.18 -6.67 3.84
CA VAL A 216 -6.56 -6.99 2.55
C VAL A 216 -5.96 -5.73 1.92
N ILE A 217 -6.71 -4.62 1.93
CA ILE A 217 -6.28 -3.34 1.35
C ILE A 217 -5.05 -2.81 2.10
N THR A 218 -5.03 -2.94 3.42
CA THR A 218 -3.90 -2.48 4.25
C THR A 218 -2.64 -3.27 3.94
N TYR A 219 -2.70 -4.62 3.94
CA TYR A 219 -1.54 -5.45 3.61
C TYR A 219 -1.08 -5.24 2.16
N ALA A 220 -2.00 -5.06 1.22
CA ALA A 220 -1.66 -4.77 -0.18
C ALA A 220 -0.90 -3.44 -0.30
N THR A 221 -1.38 -2.40 0.38
CA THR A 221 -0.72 -1.08 0.41
C THR A 221 0.67 -1.16 1.03
N VAL A 222 0.80 -1.83 2.18
CA VAL A 222 2.10 -2.01 2.86
C VAL A 222 3.09 -2.78 1.99
N ALA A 223 2.65 -3.85 1.33
CA ALA A 223 3.49 -4.62 0.43
C ALA A 223 3.96 -3.75 -0.75
N LEU A 224 3.04 -3.06 -1.42
CA LEU A 224 3.33 -2.19 -2.55
C LEU A 224 4.33 -1.08 -2.20
N TRP A 225 4.09 -0.37 -1.09
CA TRP A 225 4.97 0.70 -0.62
C TRP A 225 6.38 0.20 -0.29
N ARG A 226 6.49 -0.97 0.34
CA ARG A 226 7.80 -1.58 0.63
C ARG A 226 8.56 -1.93 -0.64
N VAL A 227 7.89 -2.51 -1.64
CA VAL A 227 8.56 -2.78 -2.93
C VAL A 227 8.98 -1.48 -3.60
N PHE A 228 8.14 -0.45 -3.57
CA PHE A 228 8.49 0.85 -4.12
C PHE A 228 9.74 1.45 -3.47
N ILE A 229 9.80 1.50 -2.13
CA ILE A 229 10.95 2.03 -1.39
C ILE A 229 12.22 1.20 -1.60
N VAL A 230 12.12 -0.13 -1.64
CA VAL A 230 13.30 -1.01 -1.62
C VAL A 230 13.83 -1.28 -3.02
N VAL A 231 12.97 -1.23 -4.05
CA VAL A 231 13.33 -1.59 -5.42
C VAL A 231 13.36 -0.36 -6.32
N VAL A 232 12.25 0.38 -6.40
CA VAL A 232 12.11 1.48 -7.38
C VAL A 232 12.94 2.69 -6.96
N MET A 233 12.83 3.10 -5.69
CA MET A 233 13.51 4.28 -5.17
C MET A 233 15.05 4.19 -5.26
N PRO A 234 15.71 3.07 -4.89
CA PRO A 234 17.16 2.98 -4.94
C PRO A 234 17.68 2.91 -6.37
N LEU A 235 16.98 2.21 -7.28
CA LEU A 235 17.35 2.19 -8.70
C LEU A 235 17.28 3.60 -9.30
N TYR A 236 16.23 4.35 -8.97
CA TYR A 236 16.10 5.74 -9.40
C TYR A 236 17.19 6.63 -8.78
N LEU A 237 17.41 6.53 -7.47
CA LEU A 237 18.42 7.31 -6.76
C LEU A 237 19.82 7.04 -7.32
N VAL A 238 20.18 5.78 -7.55
CA VAL A 238 21.45 5.39 -8.16
C VAL A 238 21.59 6.02 -9.54
N LYS A 239 20.55 6.00 -10.37
CA LYS A 239 20.57 6.68 -11.66
C LYS A 239 20.79 8.19 -11.49
N THR A 240 20.01 8.86 -10.64
CA THR A 240 20.12 10.31 -10.45
C THR A 240 21.50 10.69 -9.93
N VAL A 241 22.02 9.95 -8.95
CA VAL A 241 23.37 10.17 -8.40
C VAL A 241 24.44 9.91 -9.45
N MET A 242 24.35 8.84 -10.25
CA MET A 242 25.29 8.61 -11.35
C MET A 242 25.20 9.69 -12.43
N GLY A 243 24.01 10.21 -12.72
CA GLY A 243 23.82 11.36 -13.60
C GLY A 243 24.52 12.60 -13.07
N VAL A 244 24.28 12.95 -11.80
CA VAL A 244 24.87 14.11 -11.13
C VAL A 244 26.41 13.98 -10.99
N LEU A 245 26.89 12.80 -10.59
CA LEU A 245 28.33 12.52 -10.49
C LEU A 245 29.01 12.46 -11.87
N GLY A 246 28.31 11.97 -12.89
CA GLY A 246 28.76 12.00 -14.27
C GLY A 246 28.78 13.40 -14.88
N THR A 247 27.97 14.32 -14.35
CA THR A 247 28.00 15.76 -14.69
C THR A 247 29.02 16.57 -13.88
N HIS A 248 29.93 15.94 -13.12
CA HIS A 248 31.17 16.63 -12.75
C HIS A 248 32.16 16.45 -13.91
N PRO A 249 32.39 17.47 -14.77
CA PRO A 249 33.58 17.46 -15.57
C PRO A 249 34.75 17.50 -14.59
N ASN A 250 35.69 16.59 -14.77
CA ASN A 250 37.06 16.90 -14.46
C ASN A 250 37.38 18.23 -15.17
N THR A 251 37.28 19.35 -14.46
CA THR A 251 37.89 20.62 -14.86
C THR A 251 39.39 20.40 -14.77
N GLY A 252 39.93 19.81 -15.83
CA GLY A 252 41.33 19.46 -15.91
C GLY A 252 41.61 18.84 -17.27
N TRP A 253 42.31 19.63 -18.10
CA TRP A 253 43.02 19.25 -19.32
C TRP A 253 42.13 19.09 -20.57
N GLY A 254 42.37 19.77 -21.69
CA GLY A 254 43.51 20.58 -22.12
C GLY A 254 43.47 20.67 -23.65
N SER A 255 43.73 21.86 -24.18
CA SER A 255 44.08 22.19 -25.58
C SER A 255 44.04 21.07 -26.63
N PHE A 256 43.21 21.22 -27.66
CA PHE A 256 43.67 20.99 -29.04
C PHE A 256 43.11 22.06 -29.96
N ARG A 257 44.02 22.53 -30.81
CA ARG A 257 43.92 23.60 -31.81
C ARG A 257 42.84 23.36 -32.84
#